data_AF-A0A7C6Z194-F1
#
_entry.id   AF-A0A7C6Z194-F1
#
_cell.length_a   1.000
_cell.length_b   1.000
_cell.length_c   1.000
_cell.angle_alpha   90.00
_cell.angle_beta   90.00
_cell.angle_gamma   90.00
#
_symmetry.space_group_name_H-M   'P 1'
#
loop_
_entity.id
_entity.type
_entity.pdbx_description
1 polymer ?
#
loop_
_entity_poly.entity_id
_entity_poly.type
_entity_poly.pdbx_seq_one_letter_code
_entity_poly.pdbx_strand_id
1 'polypeptide(L)' 'MENIRKKGMPIGISDYKNLIDRNAYYVDKTLLIKDIINDKSETIVLTRPRRFGKTLNLSISSLKLLK' A
#
# COMPACT_ATOMS: atom_id res chain seq x y z
N MET A 1 26.52 5.86 16.53
CA MET A 1 25.48 6.01 15.49
C MET A 1 24.73 4.70 15.44
N GLU A 2 23.43 4.72 15.73
CA GLU A 2 22.59 3.53 15.69
C GLU A 2 22.61 2.97 14.27
N ASN A 3 22.96 1.69 14.11
CA ASN A 3 22.91 1.02 12.82
C ASN A 3 21.45 0.89 12.41
N ILE A 4 20.93 1.89 11.68
CA ILE A 4 19.60 1.83 11.06
C ILE A 4 19.66 0.66 10.07
N ARG A 5 19.22 -0.53 10.50
CA ARG A 5 19.07 -1.69 9.62
C ARG A 5 18.09 -1.27 8.52
N LYS A 6 18.61 -0.96 7.34
CA LYS A 6 17.79 -0.60 6.18
C LYS A 6 16.81 -1.74 5.92
N LYS A 7 15.50 -1.43 5.97
CA LYS A 7 14.46 -2.39 5.59
C LYS A 7 14.67 -2.80 4.13
N GLY A 8 14.48 -4.09 3.85
CA GLY A 8 14.61 -4.63 2.50
C GLY A 8 13.58 -4.03 1.54
N MET A 9 13.94 -3.85 0.28
CA MET A 9 13.00 -3.41 -0.77
C MET A 9 11.95 -4.51 -1.00
N PRO A 10 10.64 -4.21 -1.03
CA PRO A 10 9.56 -5.20 -1.15
C PRO A 10 9.37 -5.67 -2.60
N ILE A 11 10.44 -6.15 -3.25
CA ILE A 11 10.37 -6.63 -4.63
C ILE A 11 9.55 -7.92 -4.69
N GLY A 12 8.50 -7.92 -5.52
CA GLY A 12 7.63 -9.09 -5.70
C GLY A 12 6.58 -9.28 -4.61
N ILE A 13 6.50 -8.39 -3.61
CA ILE A 13 5.43 -8.41 -2.61
C ILE A 13 4.25 -7.56 -3.13
N SER A 14 3.07 -8.16 -3.20
CA SER A 14 1.86 -7.52 -3.75
C SER A 14 0.72 -7.39 -2.73
N ASP A 15 0.85 -7.98 -1.55
CA ASP A 15 -0.12 -7.91 -0.46
C ASP A 15 0.45 -7.21 0.77
N TYR A 16 -0.41 -6.48 1.49
CA TYR A 16 0.01 -5.68 2.63
C TYR A 16 0.44 -6.53 3.81
N LYS A 17 -0.18 -7.70 4.01
CA LYS A 17 0.13 -8.59 5.12
C LYS A 17 1.59 -9.06 5.06
N ASN A 18 2.01 -9.64 3.94
CA ASN A 18 3.39 -10.08 3.73
C ASN A 18 4.40 -8.92 3.81
N LEU A 19 4.00 -7.72 3.42
CA LEU A 19 4.84 -6.53 3.53
C LEU A 19 5.12 -6.16 4.99
N ILE A 20 4.10 -6.25 5.86
CA ILE A 20 4.25 -6.04 7.31
C ILE A 20 5.02 -7.19 7.97
N ASP A 21 4.65 -8.45 7.67
CA ASP A 21 5.28 -9.64 8.24
C ASP A 21 6.78 -9.72 7.93
N ARG A 22 7.20 -9.25 6.74
CA ARG A 22 8.62 -9.22 6.33
C ARG A 22 9.37 -7.97 6.78
N ASN A 23 8.72 -7.06 7.52
CA ASN A 23 9.27 -5.77 7.92
C ASN A 23 9.97 -5.03 6.75
N ALA A 24 9.33 -5.06 5.59
CA ALA A 24 9.90 -4.50 4.36
C ALA A 24 9.70 -2.97 4.30
N TYR A 25 10.46 -2.32 3.42
CA TYR A 25 10.32 -0.88 3.18
C TYR A 25 8.97 -0.60 2.51
N TYR A 26 8.22 0.37 3.01
CA TYR A 26 6.91 0.75 2.48
C TYR A 26 6.74 2.25 2.56
N VAL A 27 6.16 2.83 1.50
CA VAL A 27 5.78 4.23 1.45
C VAL A 27 4.33 4.31 1.87
N ASP A 28 4.06 5.01 2.98
CA ASP A 28 2.72 5.20 3.48
C ASP A 28 1.85 6.00 2.49
N LYS A 29 0.79 5.36 1.98
CA LYS A 29 -0.21 5.97 1.08
C LYS A 29 -1.57 6.07 1.74
N THR A 30 -1.65 6.02 3.07
CA THR A 30 -2.93 6.03 3.81
C THR A 30 -3.76 7.27 3.51
N LEU A 31 -3.15 8.44 3.29
CA LEU A 31 -3.86 9.67 2.90
C LEU A 31 -4.53 9.53 1.52
N LEU A 32 -3.81 9.02 0.51
CA LEU A 32 -4.40 8.74 -0.80
C LEU A 32 -5.57 7.75 -0.71
N ILE A 33 -5.43 6.71 0.11
CA ILE A 33 -6.50 5.72 0.33
C ILE A 33 -7.69 6.37 1.02
N LYS A 34 -7.46 7.26 1.99
CA LYS A 34 -8.52 8.02 2.66
C LYS A 34 -9.28 8.90 1.67
N ASP A 35 -8.57 9.58 0.77
CA ASP A 35 -9.20 10.43 -0.24
C ASP A 35 -10.06 9.58 -1.20
N ILE A 36 -9.54 8.43 -1.64
CA ILE A 36 -10.28 7.47 -2.49
C ILE A 36 -11.53 6.91 -1.81
N ILE A 37 -11.48 6.60 -0.51
CA ILE A 37 -12.62 6.04 0.24
C ILE A 37 -13.70 7.11 0.51
N ASN A 38 -13.30 8.36 0.71
CA ASN A 38 -14.24 9.45 0.99
C ASN A 38 -14.84 10.05 -0.29
N ASP A 39 -14.26 9.73 -1.45
CA ASP A 39 -14.80 10.12 -2.75
C ASP A 39 -16.15 9.42 -2.99
N LYS A 40 -17.13 10.17 -3.49
CA LYS A 40 -18.50 9.68 -3.74
C LYS A 40 -18.72 9.19 -5.17
N SER A 41 -17.68 9.18 -5.99
CA SER A 41 -17.74 8.66 -7.35
C SER A 41 -18.04 7.15 -7.35
N GLU A 42 -18.90 6.74 -8.27
CA GLU A 42 -19.28 5.33 -8.43
C GLU A 42 -18.11 4.48 -8.96
N THR A 43 -17.16 5.11 -9.67
CA THR A 43 -15.99 4.42 -10.22
C THR A 43 -14.77 5.34 -10.25
N ILE A 44 -13.66 4.85 -9.71
CA ILE A 44 -12.36 5.55 -9.67
C ILE A 44 -11.37 4.80 -10.56
N VAL A 45 -10.87 5.47 -11.61
CA VAL A 45 -9.88 4.90 -12.53
C VAL A 45 -8.47 5.25 -12.09
N LEU A 46 -7.75 4.25 -11.57
CA LEU A 46 -6.32 4.38 -11.30
C LEU A 46 -5.54 4.15 -12.60
N THR A 47 -5.11 5.22 -13.27
CA THR A 47 -4.24 5.23 -14.48
C THR A 47 -3.05 4.28 -14.30
N ARG A 48 -2.54 3.59 -15.33
CA ARG A 48 -1.60 2.43 -15.18
C ARG A 48 -0.07 2.73 -15.26
N PRO A 49 0.57 3.46 -14.32
CA PRO A 49 2.02 3.35 -14.19
C PRO A 49 2.38 1.96 -13.64
N ARG A 50 3.30 1.29 -14.33
CA ARG A 50 3.81 -0.04 -13.95
C ARG A 50 4.52 0.06 -12.59
N ARG A 51 4.33 -0.92 -11.72
CA ARG A 51 4.94 -1.01 -10.36
C ARG A 51 4.55 0.12 -9.39
N PHE A 52 3.47 0.86 -9.64
CA PHE A 52 3.01 1.91 -8.73
C PHE A 52 2.33 1.39 -7.43
N GLY A 53 2.25 0.07 -7.24
CA GLY A 53 1.70 -0.54 -6.04
C GLY A 53 0.17 -0.55 -5.97
N LYS A 54 -0.52 -0.62 -7.12
CA LYS A 54 -1.99 -0.67 -7.19
C LYS A 54 -2.59 -1.84 -6.41
N THR A 55 -2.10 -3.05 -6.67
CA THR A 55 -2.55 -4.28 -5.99
C THR A 55 -2.31 -4.19 -4.48
N LEU A 56 -1.14 -3.67 -4.10
CA LEU A 56 -0.79 -3.44 -2.70
C LEU A 56 -1.74 -2.44 -2.03
N ASN A 57 -2.04 -1.32 -2.71
CA ASN A 57 -2.98 -0.31 -2.20
C ASN A 57 -4.40 -0.88 -2.03
N LEU A 58 -4.87 -1.70 -2.98
CA LEU A 58 -6.17 -2.38 -2.87
C LEU A 58 -6.20 -3.36 -1.69
N SER A 59 -5.10 -4.09 -1.44
CA SER A 59 -4.98 -4.96 -0.26
C SER A 59 -5.14 -4.19 1.05
N ILE A 60 -4.63 -2.95 1.13
CA ILE A 60 -4.77 -2.09 2.31
C ILE A 60 -6.21 -1.63 2.52
N SER A 61 -6.88 -1.16 1.46
CA SER A 61 -8.28 -0.71 1.57
C SER A 61 -9.19 -1.83 2.03
N SER A 62 -9.00 -3.05 1.52
CA SER A 62 -9.79 -4.22 1.92
C SER A 62 -9.56 -4.62 3.38
N LEU A 63 -8.32 -4.53 3.88
CA LEU A 63 -8.00 -4.83 5.28
C LEU A 63 -8.58 -3.81 6.27
N LYS A 64 -8.77 -2.56 5.84
CA LYS A 64 -9.31 -1.49 6.68
C LYS A 64 -10.84 -1.39 6.65
N LEU A 65 -11.49 -1.94 5.62
CA LEU A 65 -12.94 -2.12 5.56
C LEU A 65 -13.46 -3.26 6.46
N LEU A 66 -12.57 -4.18 6.87
CA LEU A 66 -12.88 -5.31 7.73
C LEU A 66 -12.68 -5.00 9.23
N LYS A 67 -12.38 -3.75 9.59
CA LYS A 67 -12.26 -3.26 10.97
C LYS A 67 -13.14 -2.05 11.16
#